data_AF-Q6NEH5-F1
#
_entry.id   AF-Q6NEH5-F1
#
_cell.length_a   1.000
_cell.length_b   1.000
_cell.length_c   1.000
_cell.angle_alpha   90.00
_cell.angle_beta   90.00
_cell.angle_gamma   90.00
#
_symmetry.space_group_name_H-M   'P 1'
#
loop_
_entity.id
_entity.type
_entity.pdbx_description
1 polymer ?
#
loop_
_entity_poly.entity_id
_entity_poly.type
_entity_poly.pdbx_seq_one_letter_code
_entity_poly.pdbx_strand_id
1 'polypeptide(L)'
;MPKHLEHPENDLRSDADSANRLRPLPQSFDDLADYPDPLVQAKRNRQSTKQAIAWAFGVPVVTGIVAFLLAIVSRSIGGPLCESGDATWICSRSAEIWWPLLTSIVPLAGAVLCGVIMWRKYVTYTRWRPWMGTFWTLIPWMMLWMVTVFQMSIIGH
;
A
#
# COMPACT_ATOMS: atom_id res chain seq x y z
N MET A 1 0.30 -31.51 -29.23
CA MET A 1 -0.48 -30.39 -28.65
C MET A 1 -1.79 -30.96 -28.14
N PRO A 2 -2.22 -30.68 -26.91
CA PRO A 2 -3.45 -31.26 -26.43
C PRO A 2 -4.66 -30.55 -27.06
N LYS A 3 -5.55 -31.35 -27.67
CA LYS A 3 -6.67 -30.97 -28.56
C LYS A 3 -7.71 -30.03 -27.93
N HIS A 4 -7.68 -29.82 -26.61
CA HIS A 4 -8.64 -28.97 -25.92
C HIS A 4 -8.37 -27.46 -26.10
N LEU A 5 -7.19 -27.05 -26.58
CA LEU A 5 -6.88 -25.64 -26.86
C LEU A 5 -7.37 -25.15 -28.25
N GLU A 6 -7.94 -26.03 -29.08
CA GLU A 6 -8.31 -25.70 -30.47
C GLU A 6 -9.62 -24.89 -30.58
N HIS A 7 -10.41 -24.84 -29.51
CA HIS A 7 -11.68 -24.13 -29.49
C HIS A 7 -11.50 -22.67 -29.02
N PRO A 8 -11.97 -21.65 -29.77
CA PRO A 8 -11.74 -20.24 -29.47
C PRO A 8 -12.28 -19.80 -28.09
N GLU A 9 -13.28 -20.49 -27.57
CA GLU A 9 -13.81 -20.30 -26.22
C GLU A 9 -12.86 -20.74 -25.08
N ASN A 10 -11.89 -21.60 -25.36
CA ASN A 10 -10.94 -22.12 -24.37
C ASN A 10 -9.68 -21.24 -24.20
N ASP A 11 -9.42 -20.32 -25.13
CA ASP A 11 -8.41 -19.26 -24.97
C ASP A 11 -8.78 -18.28 -23.84
N LEU A 12 -10.07 -18.21 -23.50
CA LEU A 12 -10.60 -17.36 -22.42
C LEU A 12 -10.22 -17.85 -21.01
N ARG A 13 -9.64 -19.06 -20.88
CA ARG A 13 -9.26 -19.62 -19.57
C ARG A 13 -8.00 -18.99 -18.98
N SER A 14 -7.06 -18.49 -19.78
CA SER A 14 -5.84 -17.86 -19.23
C SER A 14 -6.12 -16.53 -18.54
N ASP A 15 -7.19 -15.85 -18.94
CA ASP A 15 -7.67 -14.57 -18.35
C ASP A 15 -8.82 -14.76 -17.35
N ALA A 16 -9.27 -15.99 -17.11
CA ALA A 16 -10.33 -16.28 -16.16
C ALA A 16 -9.86 -15.97 -14.72
N ASP A 17 -10.34 -14.86 -14.17
CA ASP A 17 -10.03 -14.37 -12.82
C ASP A 17 -10.81 -15.16 -11.75
N SER A 18 -10.58 -16.49 -11.70
CA SER A 18 -11.19 -17.44 -10.75
C SER A 18 -10.94 -17.07 -9.28
N ALA A 19 -9.95 -16.22 -9.07
CA ALA A 19 -9.49 -15.72 -7.80
C ALA A 19 -10.34 -14.56 -7.25
N ASN A 20 -11.12 -13.87 -8.08
CA ASN A 20 -11.83 -12.66 -7.71
C ASN A 20 -13.21 -12.95 -7.09
N ARG A 21 -13.76 -11.99 -6.34
CA ARG A 21 -15.13 -12.08 -5.85
C ARG A 21 -16.07 -12.04 -7.05
N LEU A 22 -16.93 -13.05 -7.17
CA LEU A 22 -17.92 -13.13 -8.23
C LEU A 22 -19.05 -12.12 -8.00
N ARG A 23 -19.47 -11.44 -9.07
CA ARG A 23 -20.69 -10.64 -9.08
C ARG A 23 -21.90 -11.58 -9.07
N PRO A 24 -23.02 -11.20 -8.44
CA PRO A 24 -24.28 -11.95 -8.58
C PRO A 24 -24.64 -12.15 -10.06
N LEU A 25 -25.20 -13.33 -10.38
CA LEU A 25 -25.72 -13.61 -11.71
C LEU A 25 -26.94 -12.71 -11.97
N PRO A 26 -27.07 -12.12 -13.18
CA PRO A 26 -28.24 -11.32 -13.54
C PRO A 26 -29.50 -12.19 -13.50
N GLN A 27 -30.59 -11.65 -12.93
CA GLN A 27 -31.86 -12.37 -12.76
C GLN A 27 -32.91 -11.92 -13.79
N SER A 28 -32.71 -10.76 -14.43
CA SER A 28 -33.61 -10.16 -15.42
C SER A 28 -32.85 -9.70 -16.68
N PHE A 29 -33.59 -9.38 -17.74
CA PHE A 29 -33.01 -8.82 -18.97
C PHE A 29 -32.38 -7.44 -18.74
N ASP A 30 -33.00 -6.61 -17.90
CA ASP A 30 -32.47 -5.29 -17.55
C ASP A 30 -31.16 -5.41 -16.76
N ASP A 31 -31.08 -6.35 -15.80
CA ASP A 31 -29.83 -6.63 -15.08
C ASP A 31 -28.68 -7.09 -16.00
N LEU A 32 -29.03 -7.82 -17.07
CA LEU A 32 -28.07 -8.28 -18.06
C LEU A 32 -27.59 -7.13 -18.95
N ALA A 33 -28.48 -6.19 -19.29
CA ALA A 33 -28.13 -4.99 -20.04
C ALA A 33 -27.22 -4.04 -19.23
N ASP A 34 -27.41 -3.97 -17.92
CA ASP A 34 -26.58 -3.20 -16.98
C ASP A 34 -25.27 -3.92 -16.59
N TYR A 35 -25.03 -5.12 -17.11
CA TYR A 35 -23.82 -5.87 -16.79
C TYR A 35 -22.59 -5.18 -17.41
N PRO A 36 -21.50 -4.98 -16.65
CA PRO A 36 -20.32 -4.29 -17.14
C PRO A 36 -19.65 -5.09 -18.25
N ASP A 37 -19.21 -4.39 -19.28
CA ASP A 37 -18.42 -4.97 -20.37
C ASP A 37 -17.20 -5.74 -19.80
N PRO A 38 -17.04 -7.04 -20.14
CA PRO A 38 -15.93 -7.86 -19.66
C PRO A 38 -14.56 -7.27 -19.99
N LEU A 39 -14.40 -6.59 -21.13
CA LEU A 39 -13.13 -5.99 -21.54
C LEU A 39 -12.79 -4.77 -20.67
N VAL A 40 -13.79 -3.96 -20.32
CA VAL A 40 -13.61 -2.83 -19.38
C VAL A 40 -13.24 -3.35 -17.99
N GLN A 41 -13.88 -4.44 -17.54
CA GLN A 41 -13.57 -5.05 -16.25
C GLN A 41 -12.14 -5.63 -16.22
N ALA A 42 -11.70 -6.32 -17.26
CA ALA A 42 -10.34 -6.86 -17.37
C ALA A 42 -9.28 -5.75 -17.32
N LYS A 43 -9.49 -4.63 -18.04
CA LYS A 43 -8.63 -3.45 -17.98
C LYS A 43 -8.53 -2.88 -16.57
N ARG A 44 -9.66 -2.72 -15.88
CA ARG A 44 -9.71 -2.24 -14.48
C ARG A 44 -8.96 -3.18 -13.53
N ASN A 45 -9.09 -4.50 -13.72
CA ASN A 45 -8.39 -5.50 -12.92
C ASN A 45 -6.86 -5.43 -13.12
N ARG A 46 -6.39 -5.27 -14.36
CA ARG A 46 -4.96 -5.09 -14.66
C ARG A 46 -4.40 -3.82 -14.03
N GLN A 47 -5.15 -2.71 -14.08
CA GLN A 47 -4.78 -1.46 -13.42
C GLN A 47 -4.74 -1.62 -11.90
N SER A 48 -5.71 -2.31 -11.30
CA SER A 48 -5.75 -2.57 -9.86
C SER A 48 -4.49 -3.30 -9.37
N THR A 49 -4.02 -4.31 -10.11
CA THR A 49 -2.77 -5.02 -9.78
C THR A 49 -1.55 -4.10 -9.83
N LYS A 50 -1.43 -3.28 -10.89
CA LYS A 50 -0.32 -2.33 -11.01
C LYS A 50 -0.32 -1.31 -9.87
N GLN A 51 -1.50 -0.82 -9.50
CA GLN A 51 -1.67 0.10 -8.38
C GLN A 51 -1.27 -0.55 -7.04
N ALA A 52 -1.66 -1.80 -6.80
CA ALA A 52 -1.28 -2.52 -5.59
C ALA A 52 0.26 -2.67 -5.47
N ILE A 53 0.92 -3.08 -6.56
CA ILE A 53 2.39 -3.19 -6.60
C ILE A 53 3.05 -1.83 -6.36
N ALA A 54 2.58 -0.79 -7.06
CA ALA A 54 3.10 0.56 -6.87
C ALA A 54 2.91 1.06 -5.44
N TRP A 55 1.80 0.72 -4.78
CA TRP A 55 1.52 1.05 -3.39
C TRP A 55 2.45 0.32 -2.42
N ALA A 56 2.71 -0.97 -2.66
CA ALA A 56 3.60 -1.81 -1.84
C ALA A 56 5.02 -1.24 -1.73
N PHE A 57 5.56 -0.73 -2.83
CA PHE A 57 6.90 -0.10 -2.85
C PHE A 57 6.85 1.40 -2.57
N GLY A 58 5.78 2.07 -3.01
CA GLY A 58 5.63 3.52 -2.86
C GLY A 58 5.56 3.94 -1.40
N VAL A 59 4.85 3.21 -0.54
CA VAL A 59 4.75 3.57 0.88
C VAL A 59 6.13 3.55 1.57
N PRO A 60 6.92 2.46 1.54
CA PRO A 60 8.28 2.46 2.10
C PRO A 60 9.20 3.56 1.54
N VAL A 61 9.15 3.78 0.23
CA VAL A 61 9.96 4.84 -0.41
C VAL A 61 9.56 6.22 0.11
N VAL A 62 8.26 6.51 0.18
CA VAL A 62 7.75 7.79 0.71
C VAL A 62 8.08 7.93 2.19
N THR A 63 7.99 6.86 2.99
CA THR A 63 8.42 6.86 4.40
C THR A 63 9.89 7.26 4.51
N GLY A 64 10.78 6.65 3.72
CA GLY A 64 12.20 6.97 3.71
C GLY A 64 12.50 8.41 3.29
N ILE A 65 11.83 8.91 2.25
CA ILE A 65 11.98 10.30 1.78
C ILE A 65 11.54 11.28 2.87
N VAL A 66 10.37 11.09 3.47
CA VAL A 66 9.86 11.95 4.53
C VAL A 66 10.80 11.93 5.74
N ALA A 67 11.25 10.76 6.16
CA ALA A 67 12.20 10.61 7.26
C ALA A 67 13.52 11.34 7.00
N PHE A 68 14.06 11.21 5.80
CA PHE A 68 15.30 11.88 5.42
C PHE A 68 15.14 13.40 5.36
N LEU A 69 14.07 13.91 4.75
CA LEU A 69 13.80 15.35 4.70
C LEU A 69 13.64 15.94 6.10
N LEU A 70 12.92 15.27 6.99
CA LEU A 70 12.76 15.70 8.38
C LEU A 70 14.07 15.59 9.17
N ALA A 71 14.94 14.63 8.85
CA ALA A 71 16.26 14.54 9.47
C ALA A 71 17.16 15.70 9.03
N ILE A 72 17.09 16.14 7.77
CA ILE A 72 17.77 17.35 7.28
C ILE A 72 17.26 18.58 8.03
N VAL A 73 15.94 18.72 8.21
CA VAL A 73 15.36 19.83 8.97
C VAL A 73 15.91 19.85 10.40
N SER A 74 15.89 18.70 11.08
CA SER A 74 16.46 18.57 12.43
C SER A 74 17.94 18.97 12.48
N ARG A 75 18.74 18.49 11.53
CA ARG A 75 20.16 18.85 11.38
C ARG A 75 20.37 20.35 11.20
N SER A 76 19.52 20.99 10.40
CA SER A 76 19.63 22.42 10.07
C SER A 76 19.22 23.34 11.23
N ILE A 77 18.30 22.89 12.09
CA ILE A 77 17.92 23.61 13.32
C ILE A 77 19.05 23.53 14.35
N GLY A 78 19.78 22.40 14.37
CA GLY A 78 20.85 22.16 15.33
C GLY A 78 20.29 21.86 16.72
N GLY A 79 21.18 21.94 17.72
CA GLY A 79 20.83 21.71 19.12
C GLY A 79 21.94 21.04 19.91
N PRO A 80 21.76 20.94 21.23
CA PRO A 80 22.82 20.57 22.16
C PRO A 80 23.39 19.18 21.89
N LEU A 81 22.59 18.22 21.40
CA LEU A 81 23.05 16.86 21.11
C LEU A 81 24.02 16.80 19.92
N CYS A 82 23.86 17.71 18.95
CA CYS A 82 24.77 17.80 17.81
C CYS A 82 26.04 18.60 18.14
N GLU A 83 25.98 19.47 19.14
CA GLU A 83 27.15 20.23 19.63
C GLU A 83 28.02 19.39 20.57
N SER A 84 27.42 18.55 21.40
CA SER A 84 28.14 17.60 22.27
C SER A 84 28.75 16.42 21.51
N GLY A 85 28.27 16.17 20.28
CA GLY A 85 28.70 15.03 19.45
C GLY A 85 27.96 13.73 19.75
N ASP A 86 26.95 13.76 20.62
CA ASP A 86 26.16 12.58 20.99
C ASP A 86 25.23 12.12 19.84
N ALA A 87 24.78 13.04 19.00
CA ALA A 87 23.95 12.74 17.83
C ALA A 87 24.40 13.53 16.59
N THR A 88 24.25 12.93 15.40
CA THR A 88 24.64 13.58 14.14
C THR A 88 23.47 14.19 13.39
N TRP A 89 22.29 13.57 13.43
CA TRP A 89 21.13 13.98 12.63
C TRP A 89 19.99 14.56 13.46
N ILE A 90 19.67 13.94 14.58
CA ILE A 90 18.60 14.38 15.46
C ILE A 90 19.23 15.20 16.60
N CYS A 91 19.13 16.52 16.51
CA CYS A 91 20.02 17.41 17.28
C CYS A 91 19.47 17.92 18.62
N SER A 92 18.22 17.62 18.98
CA SER A 92 17.58 18.15 20.19
C SER A 92 16.46 17.24 20.71
N ARG A 93 16.14 17.33 22.02
CA ARG A 93 15.03 16.59 22.65
C ARG A 93 13.69 16.80 21.93
N SER A 94 13.43 18.02 21.45
CA SER A 94 12.22 18.30 20.69
C SER A 94 12.19 17.53 19.37
N ALA A 95 13.33 17.45 18.68
CA ALA A 95 13.46 16.66 17.46
C ALA A 95 13.30 15.15 17.69
N GLU A 96 13.74 14.61 18.82
CA GLU A 96 13.47 13.20 19.17
C GLU A 96 11.98 12.92 19.38
N ILE A 97 11.15 13.94 19.62
CA ILE A 97 9.71 13.77 19.80
C ILE A 97 9.00 13.91 18.45
N TRP A 98 9.16 15.05 17.77
CA TRP A 98 8.37 15.32 16.57
C TRP A 98 8.82 14.49 15.37
N TRP A 99 10.13 14.20 15.24
CA TRP A 99 10.65 13.45 14.09
C TRP A 99 10.07 12.03 13.99
N PRO A 100 10.14 11.18 15.04
CA PRO A 100 9.54 9.85 14.97
C PRO A 100 8.02 9.89 14.86
N LEU A 101 7.34 10.86 15.47
CA LEU A 101 5.88 11.02 15.32
C LEU A 101 5.49 11.27 13.86
N LEU A 102 6.10 12.28 13.22
CA LEU A 102 5.76 12.65 11.85
C LEU A 102 6.15 11.58 10.83
N THR A 103 7.30 10.92 11.02
CA THR A 103 7.73 9.85 10.11
C THR A 103 6.86 8.61 10.24
N SER A 104 6.38 8.29 11.44
CA SER A 104 5.55 7.11 11.71
C SER A 104 4.12 7.25 11.19
N ILE A 105 3.62 8.47 11.00
CA ILE A 105 2.30 8.71 10.38
C ILE A 105 2.26 8.14 8.96
N VAL A 106 3.35 8.21 8.20
CA VAL A 106 3.39 7.78 6.80
C VAL A 106 3.10 6.28 6.63
N PRO A 107 3.84 5.33 7.26
CA PRO A 107 3.56 3.91 7.12
C PRO A 107 2.20 3.53 7.73
N LEU A 108 1.78 4.18 8.82
CA LEU A 108 0.46 3.99 9.42
C LEU A 108 -0.67 4.35 8.44
N ALA A 109 -0.62 5.57 7.89
CA ALA A 109 -1.59 6.03 6.90
C ALA A 109 -1.55 5.17 5.64
N GLY A 110 -0.36 4.76 5.19
CA GLY A 110 -0.18 3.86 4.06
C GLY A 110 -0.88 2.51 4.24
N ALA A 111 -0.76 1.90 5.42
CA ALA A 111 -1.43 0.64 5.76
C ALA A 111 -2.95 0.79 5.88
N VAL A 112 -3.42 1.84 6.58
CA VAL A 112 -4.85 2.13 6.75
C VAL A 112 -5.52 2.40 5.39
N LEU A 113 -4.92 3.27 4.57
CA LEU A 113 -5.42 3.57 3.23
C LEU A 113 -5.40 2.33 2.32
N CYS A 114 -4.39 1.46 2.44
CA CYS A 114 -4.37 0.18 1.73
C CYS A 114 -5.59 -0.68 2.09
N GLY A 115 -5.93 -0.77 3.38
CA GLY A 115 -7.13 -1.48 3.85
C GLY A 115 -8.43 -0.90 3.28
N VAL A 116 -8.56 0.44 3.30
CA VAL A 116 -9.73 1.14 2.72
C VAL A 116 -9.83 0.88 1.21
N ILE A 117 -8.72 1.00 0.46
CA ILE A 117 -8.72 0.75 -0.99
C ILE A 117 -9.07 -0.70 -1.28
N MET A 118 -8.48 -1.65 -0.54
CA MET A 118 -8.78 -3.07 -0.67
C MET A 118 -10.28 -3.35 -0.47
N TRP A 119 -10.87 -2.80 0.59
CA TRP A 119 -12.31 -2.92 0.83
C TRP A 119 -13.14 -2.36 -0.32
N ARG A 120 -12.80 -1.16 -0.80
CA ARG A 120 -13.47 -0.54 -1.96
C ARG A 120 -13.39 -1.45 -3.19
N LYS A 121 -12.22 -2.03 -3.48
CA LYS A 121 -12.04 -2.95 -4.61
C LYS A 121 -12.88 -4.21 -4.46
N TYR A 122 -12.99 -4.73 -3.23
CA TYR A 122 -13.78 -5.91 -2.89
C TYR A 122 -15.29 -5.69 -3.09
N VAL A 123 -15.82 -4.53 -2.68
CA VAL A 123 -17.25 -4.22 -2.87
C VAL A 123 -17.60 -3.83 -4.31
N THR A 124 -16.63 -3.31 -5.09
CA THR A 124 -16.83 -2.99 -6.51
C THR A 124 -16.49 -4.14 -7.46
N TYR A 125 -16.31 -5.37 -6.95
CA TYR A 125 -16.00 -6.57 -7.75
C TYR A 125 -14.76 -6.45 -8.64
N THR A 126 -13.83 -5.56 -8.29
CA THR A 126 -12.54 -5.41 -8.96
C THR A 126 -11.48 -6.25 -8.25
N ARG A 127 -10.43 -6.65 -8.98
CA ARG A 127 -9.37 -7.52 -8.44
C ARG A 127 -8.75 -6.93 -7.16
N TRP A 128 -9.09 -7.55 -6.01
CA TRP A 128 -8.74 -7.09 -4.66
C TRP A 128 -7.56 -7.87 -4.05
N ARG A 129 -7.34 -9.12 -4.44
CA ARG A 129 -6.30 -10.00 -3.85
C ARG A 129 -4.87 -9.42 -3.86
N PRO A 130 -4.40 -8.74 -4.92
CA PRO A 130 -3.09 -8.07 -4.89
C PRO A 130 -2.99 -7.02 -3.77
N TRP A 131 -4.09 -6.35 -3.45
CA TRP A 131 -4.14 -5.39 -2.33
C TRP A 131 -4.05 -6.09 -0.97
N MET A 132 -4.56 -7.32 -0.85
CA MET A 132 -4.37 -8.12 0.37
C MET A 132 -2.88 -8.45 0.58
N GLY A 133 -2.18 -8.89 -0.47
CA GLY A 133 -0.73 -9.12 -0.39
C GLY A 133 0.05 -7.84 -0.07
N THR A 134 -0.38 -6.71 -0.64
CA THR A 134 0.19 -5.38 -0.33
C THR A 134 -0.03 -5.02 1.13
N PHE A 135 -1.25 -5.19 1.65
CA PHE A 135 -1.58 -4.93 3.04
C PHE A 135 -0.70 -5.76 3.99
N TRP A 136 -0.56 -7.06 3.73
CA TRP A 136 0.31 -7.94 4.51
C TRP A 136 1.80 -7.60 4.43
N THR A 137 2.24 -6.89 3.39
CA THR A 137 3.60 -6.38 3.29
C THR A 137 3.78 -5.08 4.08
N LEU A 138 2.77 -4.21 4.04
CA LEU A 138 2.79 -2.92 4.72
C LEU A 138 2.61 -3.01 6.24
N ILE A 139 1.91 -4.02 6.75
CA ILE A 139 1.75 -4.22 8.20
C ILE A 139 3.11 -4.45 8.89
N PRO A 140 3.95 -5.41 8.46
CA PRO A 140 5.29 -5.58 9.03
C PRO A 140 6.16 -4.33 8.86
N TRP A 141 6.07 -3.63 7.73
CA TRP A 141 6.79 -2.37 7.51
C TRP A 141 6.39 -1.29 8.52
N MET A 142 5.09 -1.12 8.75
CA MET A 142 4.56 -0.21 9.75
C MET A 142 4.99 -0.63 11.16
N MET A 143 4.89 -1.91 11.50
CA MET A 143 5.31 -2.43 12.79
C MET A 143 6.80 -2.22 13.03
N LEU A 144 7.64 -2.50 12.04
CA LEU A 144 9.09 -2.24 12.09
C LEU A 144 9.34 -0.77 12.45
N TRP A 145 8.71 0.15 11.72
CA TRP A 145 8.88 1.58 11.97
C TRP A 145 8.39 2.00 13.36
N MET A 146 7.24 1.51 13.81
CA MET A 146 6.72 1.80 15.15
C MET A 146 7.60 1.24 16.26
N VAL A 147 8.19 0.05 16.07
CA VAL A 147 9.05 -0.54 17.10
C VAL A 147 10.41 0.14 17.13
N THR A 148 11.02 0.42 15.97
CA THR A 148 12.40 0.93 15.94
C THR A 148 12.49 2.45 16.04
N VAL A 149 11.57 3.18 15.40
CA VAL A 149 11.62 4.64 15.29
C VAL A 149 10.73 5.32 16.31
N PHE A 150 9.47 4.90 16.44
CA PHE A 150 8.52 5.58 17.33
C PHE A 150 8.96 5.58 18.80
N GLN A 151 9.64 4.53 19.26
CA GLN A 151 10.19 4.47 20.63
C GLN A 151 11.12 5.64 20.99
N MET A 152 11.78 6.28 20.00
CA MET A 152 12.64 7.44 20.24
C MET A 152 11.87 8.62 20.85
N SER A 153 10.56 8.75 20.59
CA SER A 153 9.76 9.82 21.20
C SER A 153 9.55 9.63 22.70
N ILE A 154 9.69 8.40 23.20
CA ILE A 154 9.49 8.04 24.60
C ILE A 154 10.84 8.10 25.30
N ILE A 155 11.79 7.29 24.83
CA ILE A 155 13.05 7.01 25.53
C ILE A 155 14.08 8.11 25.24
N GLY A 156 14.05 8.73 24.06
CA GLY A 156 15.20 9.43 23.49
C GLY A 156 16.13 8.47 22.76
N HIS A 157 17.23 8.98 22.21
CA HIS A 157 18.32 8.15 21.69
C HIS A 157 19.29 7.77 22.80
#